data_AF-A0A1I8M588-F1
#
_entry.id   AF-A0A1I8M588-F1
#
_cell.length_a   1.000
_cell.length_b   1.000
_cell.length_c   1.000
_cell.angle_alpha   90.00
_cell.angle_beta   90.00
_cell.angle_gamma   90.00
#
_symmetry.space_group_name_H-M   'P 1'
#
loop_
_entity.id
_entity.type
_entity.pdbx_description
1 polymer ?
#
loop_
_entity_poly.entity_id
_entity_poly.type
_entity_poly.pdbx_seq_one_letter_code
_entity_poly.pdbx_strand_id
1 'polypeptide(L)'
;MKIAVEGCAHGELEKIYETIAEIEKRDGIKIDLLLCCGDFQATRNMEDLQTMAVPTKFQHMCSFYKYYSGELRAPMLTIFIGGNHEASNYLQELPYGGWVAPNIYYLGYAGVVRVNDIRIGGLSGIYKGNDYLRGRFEFSPYTENTKRSVYHVRQLEVYRLKQLSGRIDIFMSHDWPKGIYNYGNKEQLARFKPFLREEMDRDQLGSRPCQDLLNILRPSYWFSAHLHCKFAALVQHSEASMEQNVEKQSTMSYPEEDKPTSKITKFLALDKCLPKRRFLQVLDIESENHTDDEGQLRLEYDLEWLTILHLTNHLVNVKENYYYLPNEKSANGERFQFTPTMDEMNFVRQRFENDLKIPENFCRTVEAFDPSMHLSKGYHYVQPKSQINPQSQQFCETLGIDDPLSLAMLIGGHELSHSSTLDNTEDSALNESIPDEHNSSLNTSSNSLGIASAKSPLKRKSNSGLSLPKPKLSGNNSIENKEELKIDDEIEVESETHINIEGEVVNDDHMNAQSPKETTENVSTETITIVNSTKPPIKKFKRRNQDIYVDKNEEEEL
;
A
#
# COMPACT_ATOMS: atom_id res chain seq x y z
N MET A 1 6.93 1.60 27.05
CA MET A 1 6.15 0.57 26.34
C MET A 1 7.14 -0.22 25.49
N LYS A 2 7.13 -1.54 25.62
CA LYS A 2 8.08 -2.45 24.96
C LYS A 2 7.50 -2.92 23.64
N ILE A 3 8.01 -2.36 22.56
CA ILE A 3 7.50 -2.57 21.21
C ILE A 3 8.50 -3.44 20.45
N ALA A 4 8.03 -4.58 19.95
CA ALA A 4 8.77 -5.38 18.99
C ALA A 4 8.52 -4.84 17.57
N VAL A 5 9.60 -4.64 16.82
CA VAL A 5 9.56 -4.22 15.41
C VAL A 5 10.08 -5.37 14.57
N GLU A 6 9.33 -5.73 13.53
CA GLU A 6 9.62 -6.81 12.59
C GLU A 6 9.82 -6.25 11.17
N GLY A 7 10.77 -6.83 10.44
CA GLY A 7 11.07 -6.52 9.04
C GLY A 7 10.04 -7.10 8.07
N CYS A 8 10.45 -8.11 7.28
CA CYS A 8 9.55 -8.84 6.38
C CYS A 8 9.14 -10.19 6.99
N ALA A 9 7.85 -10.41 7.21
CA ALA A 9 7.37 -11.62 7.88
C ALA A 9 7.29 -12.86 6.97
N HIS A 10 6.94 -12.70 5.68
CA HIS A 10 6.67 -13.77 4.70
C HIS A 10 5.80 -14.92 5.25
N GLY A 11 4.80 -14.58 6.08
CA GLY A 11 3.86 -15.53 6.68
C GLY A 11 4.40 -16.37 7.84
N GLU A 12 5.63 -16.14 8.29
CA GLU A 12 6.32 -16.89 9.37
C GLU A 12 5.88 -16.47 10.79
N LEU A 13 4.59 -16.20 10.97
CA LEU A 13 4.02 -15.61 12.18
C LEU A 13 4.26 -16.47 13.44
N GLU A 14 4.11 -17.80 13.33
CA GLU A 14 4.42 -18.72 14.43
C GLU A 14 5.87 -18.52 14.93
N LYS A 15 6.86 -18.47 14.02
CA LYS A 15 8.28 -18.24 14.38
C LYS A 15 8.54 -16.86 14.97
N ILE A 16 7.84 -15.83 14.50
CA ILE A 16 7.94 -14.46 15.03
C ILE A 16 7.45 -14.43 16.48
N TYR A 17 6.26 -14.98 16.74
CA TYR A 17 5.70 -15.03 18.11
C TYR A 17 6.51 -15.95 19.05
N GLU A 18 7.02 -17.09 18.57
CA GLU A 18 7.95 -17.96 19.32
C GLU A 18 9.24 -17.21 19.69
N THR A 19 9.81 -16.45 18.75
CA THR A 19 11.01 -15.62 18.99
C THR A 19 10.74 -14.54 20.03
N ILE A 20 9.57 -13.89 19.96
CA ILE A 20 9.11 -12.91 20.94
C ILE A 20 8.97 -13.56 22.32
N ALA A 21 8.32 -14.73 22.43
CA ALA A 21 8.12 -15.45 23.69
C ALA A 21 9.45 -15.88 24.34
N GLU A 22 10.43 -16.36 23.57
CA GLU A 22 11.77 -16.66 24.11
C GLU A 22 12.54 -15.39 24.52
N ILE A 23 12.32 -14.25 23.87
CA ILE A 23 12.88 -12.96 24.35
C ILE A 23 12.23 -12.53 25.67
N GLU A 24 10.89 -12.57 25.77
CA GLU A 24 10.15 -12.27 27.01
C GLU A 24 10.67 -13.10 28.19
N LYS A 25 10.80 -14.41 27.98
CA LYS A 25 11.27 -15.40 28.95
C LYS A 25 12.75 -15.23 29.31
N ARG A 26 13.63 -14.95 28.34
CA ARG A 26 15.07 -14.78 28.56
C ARG A 26 15.38 -13.49 29.33
N ASP A 27 14.74 -12.40 28.94
CA ASP A 27 15.07 -11.05 29.43
C ASP A 27 14.18 -10.62 30.60
N GLY A 28 13.15 -11.41 30.95
CA GLY A 28 12.22 -11.10 32.05
C GLY A 28 11.32 -9.91 31.74
N ILE A 29 10.88 -9.78 30.49
CA ILE A 29 10.10 -8.65 29.99
C ILE A 29 8.75 -9.12 29.42
N LYS A 30 7.76 -8.22 29.40
CA LYS A 30 6.58 -8.35 28.54
C LYS A 30 6.75 -7.42 27.34
N ILE A 31 6.35 -7.88 26.17
CA ILE A 31 6.26 -7.11 24.93
C ILE A 31 4.79 -6.77 24.73
N ASP A 32 4.51 -5.47 24.59
CA ASP A 32 3.18 -4.90 24.60
C ASP A 32 2.55 -4.95 23.19
N LEU A 33 3.37 -4.65 22.17
CA LEU A 33 2.94 -4.42 20.80
C LEU A 33 3.98 -4.98 19.80
N LEU A 34 3.50 -5.61 18.73
CA LEU A 34 4.30 -5.98 17.56
C LEU A 34 3.95 -5.08 16.36
N LEU A 35 4.97 -4.55 15.70
CA LEU A 35 4.88 -3.74 14.49
C LEU A 35 5.57 -4.43 13.30
N CYS A 36 4.82 -4.91 12.33
CA CYS A 36 5.36 -5.58 11.13
C CYS A 36 5.42 -4.63 9.92
N CYS A 37 6.62 -4.45 9.34
CA CYS A 37 6.87 -3.48 8.28
C CYS A 37 6.54 -4.00 6.86
N GLY A 38 5.63 -4.96 6.70
CA GLY A 38 5.16 -5.48 5.42
C GLY A 38 5.75 -6.82 5.00
N ASP A 39 5.34 -7.27 3.80
CA ASP A 39 5.38 -8.68 3.39
C ASP A 39 4.80 -9.57 4.50
N PHE A 40 3.64 -9.18 5.04
CA PHE A 40 3.00 -9.85 6.17
C PHE A 40 2.41 -11.20 5.74
N GLN A 41 1.90 -11.27 4.50
CA GLN A 41 1.37 -12.46 3.86
C GLN A 41 0.11 -12.99 4.54
N ALA A 42 -0.93 -12.15 4.62
CA ALA A 42 -2.23 -12.46 5.22
C ALA A 42 -3.09 -13.45 4.38
N THR A 43 -2.55 -14.61 4.01
CA THR A 43 -3.22 -15.61 3.15
C THR A 43 -4.20 -16.49 3.95
N ARG A 44 -5.50 -16.36 3.67
CA ARG A 44 -6.57 -17.12 4.35
C ARG A 44 -6.73 -18.51 3.74
N ASN A 45 -6.58 -18.64 2.42
CA ASN A 45 -6.79 -19.87 1.66
C ASN A 45 -5.99 -19.93 0.34
N MET A 46 -6.18 -21.01 -0.43
CA MET A 46 -5.42 -21.27 -1.67
C MET A 46 -5.78 -20.33 -2.83
N GLU A 47 -6.95 -19.69 -2.79
CA GLU A 47 -7.36 -18.70 -3.79
C GLU A 47 -6.62 -17.37 -3.56
N ASP A 48 -6.46 -16.94 -2.29
CA ASP A 48 -5.65 -15.76 -1.92
C ASP A 48 -4.22 -15.88 -2.47
N LEU A 49 -3.59 -17.07 -2.41
CA LEU A 49 -2.26 -17.32 -3.00
C LEU A 49 -2.20 -17.03 -4.51
N GLN A 50 -3.30 -17.23 -5.26
CA GLN A 50 -3.34 -16.95 -6.70
C GLN A 50 -3.28 -15.44 -7.01
N THR A 51 -3.54 -14.58 -6.03
CA THR A 51 -3.53 -13.11 -6.17
C THR A 51 -2.13 -12.52 -5.92
N MET A 52 -1.28 -13.26 -5.21
CA MET A 52 0.04 -12.79 -4.78
C MET A 52 1.02 -12.70 -5.95
N ALA A 53 1.80 -11.62 -6.00
CA ALA A 53 2.80 -11.39 -7.05
C ALA A 53 4.12 -12.16 -6.83
N VAL A 54 4.03 -13.42 -6.42
CA VAL A 54 5.14 -14.35 -6.15
C VAL A 54 5.13 -15.47 -7.20
N PRO A 55 6.29 -15.89 -7.76
CA PRO A 55 6.34 -17.02 -8.68
C PRO A 55 5.74 -18.29 -8.04
N THR A 56 4.91 -19.04 -8.77
CA THR A 56 4.11 -20.16 -8.25
C THR A 56 4.90 -21.20 -7.43
N LYS A 57 6.17 -21.45 -7.77
CA LYS A 57 7.04 -22.38 -7.02
C LYS A 57 7.39 -21.95 -5.59
N PHE A 58 7.18 -20.67 -5.25
CA PHE A 58 7.45 -20.06 -3.94
C PHE A 58 6.17 -19.63 -3.21
N GLN A 59 5.00 -19.96 -3.77
CA GLN A 59 3.72 -19.71 -3.10
C GLN A 59 3.48 -20.78 -2.04
N HIS A 60 3.55 -20.38 -0.76
CA HIS A 60 3.34 -21.25 0.38
C HIS A 60 2.25 -20.65 1.28
N MET A 61 1.36 -21.50 1.81
CA MET A 61 0.26 -21.06 2.68
C MET A 61 0.73 -20.43 4.00
N CYS A 62 1.94 -20.81 4.44
CA CYS A 62 2.52 -20.45 5.73
C CYS A 62 1.51 -20.67 6.88
N SER A 63 1.40 -19.73 7.82
CA SER A 63 0.64 -19.93 9.08
C SER A 63 -0.53 -18.96 9.32
N PHE A 64 -0.69 -17.91 8.51
CA PHE A 64 -1.71 -16.88 8.76
C PHE A 64 -3.14 -17.44 8.83
N TYR A 65 -3.47 -18.42 7.99
CA TYR A 65 -4.79 -19.04 7.96
C TYR A 65 -5.25 -19.57 9.34
N LYS A 66 -4.31 -20.00 10.21
CA LYS A 66 -4.59 -20.47 11.58
C LYS A 66 -5.08 -19.36 12.49
N TYR A 67 -4.54 -18.15 12.33
CA TYR A 67 -4.96 -16.97 13.10
C TYR A 67 -6.31 -16.45 12.59
N TYR A 68 -6.52 -16.52 11.27
CA TYR A 68 -7.79 -16.17 10.64
C TYR A 68 -8.92 -17.17 10.97
N SER A 69 -8.63 -18.47 11.08
CA SER A 69 -9.61 -19.51 11.45
C SER A 69 -9.93 -19.57 12.94
N GLY A 70 -9.08 -18.99 13.80
CA GLY A 70 -9.16 -19.12 15.25
C GLY A 70 -8.47 -20.37 15.84
N GLU A 71 -7.78 -21.18 15.03
CA GLU A 71 -6.90 -22.26 15.50
C GLU A 71 -5.79 -21.71 16.42
N LEU A 72 -5.28 -20.52 16.09
CA LEU A 72 -4.32 -19.75 16.89
C LEU A 72 -4.85 -18.33 17.15
N ARG A 73 -4.35 -17.68 18.20
CA ARG A 73 -4.59 -16.26 18.49
C ARG A 73 -3.25 -15.54 18.66
N ALA A 74 -3.13 -14.32 18.14
CA ALA A 74 -1.90 -13.55 18.32
C ALA A 74 -1.72 -13.15 19.81
N PRO A 75 -0.55 -13.43 20.43
CA PRO A 75 -0.34 -13.30 21.88
C PRO A 75 -0.16 -11.85 22.37
N MET A 76 -0.06 -10.88 21.46
CA MET A 76 -0.13 -9.44 21.72
C MET A 76 -0.79 -8.73 20.53
N LEU A 77 -1.16 -7.46 20.71
CA LEU A 77 -1.60 -6.62 19.60
C LEU A 77 -0.50 -6.56 18.54
N THR A 78 -0.87 -6.85 17.29
CA THR A 78 0.03 -6.87 16.15
C THR A 78 -0.51 -5.93 15.08
N ILE A 79 0.21 -4.85 14.79
CA ILE A 79 -0.15 -3.87 13.74
C ILE A 79 0.80 -4.05 12.57
N PHE A 80 0.27 -4.08 11.35
CA PHE A 80 1.09 -4.19 10.15
C PHE A 80 0.64 -3.27 9.01
N ILE A 81 1.61 -2.94 8.16
CA ILE A 81 1.41 -2.36 6.83
C ILE A 81 1.64 -3.44 5.77
N GLY A 82 1.15 -3.26 4.54
CA GLY A 82 1.41 -4.20 3.44
C GLY A 82 2.76 -3.97 2.77
N GLY A 83 3.37 -5.03 2.25
CA GLY A 83 4.54 -5.00 1.35
C GLY A 83 4.17 -5.27 -0.11
N ASN A 84 4.95 -6.12 -0.78
CA ASN A 84 4.74 -6.59 -2.16
C ASN A 84 4.39 -8.08 -2.27
N HIS A 85 4.61 -8.89 -1.23
CA HIS A 85 4.23 -10.29 -1.14
C HIS A 85 3.02 -10.46 -0.21
N GLU A 86 1.86 -9.99 -0.68
CA GLU A 86 0.62 -9.96 0.09
C GLU A 86 -0.52 -10.71 -0.60
N ALA A 87 -1.44 -11.23 0.20
CA ALA A 87 -2.81 -11.57 -0.22
C ALA A 87 -3.55 -10.26 -0.55
N SER A 88 -3.22 -9.68 -1.71
CA SER A 88 -3.59 -8.30 -2.03
C SER A 88 -5.10 -8.11 -2.11
N ASN A 89 -5.83 -9.15 -2.54
CA ASN A 89 -7.29 -9.14 -2.50
C ASN A 89 -7.84 -8.93 -1.09
N TYR A 90 -7.29 -9.61 -0.07
CA TYR A 90 -7.79 -9.47 1.30
C TYR A 90 -7.48 -8.09 1.87
N LEU A 91 -6.27 -7.57 1.62
CA LEU A 91 -5.91 -6.22 2.05
C LEU A 91 -6.71 -5.13 1.31
N GLN A 92 -7.13 -5.38 0.06
CA GLN A 92 -8.05 -4.49 -0.65
C GLN A 92 -9.47 -4.45 -0.05
N GLU A 93 -9.91 -5.47 0.69
CA GLU A 93 -11.20 -5.42 1.40
C GLU A 93 -11.14 -4.45 2.61
N LEU A 94 -9.94 -4.03 3.04
CA LEU A 94 -9.66 -3.18 4.21
C LEU A 94 -8.82 -1.93 3.87
N PRO A 95 -9.24 -1.08 2.90
CA PRO A 95 -8.42 0.01 2.37
C PRO A 95 -8.07 1.10 3.39
N TYR A 96 -8.90 1.26 4.42
CA TYR A 96 -8.73 2.22 5.53
C TYR A 96 -8.25 1.56 6.84
N GLY A 97 -7.87 0.28 6.78
CA GLY A 97 -7.47 -0.52 7.92
C GLY A 97 -8.62 -1.32 8.55
N GLY A 98 -8.28 -2.31 9.37
CA GLY A 98 -9.23 -3.23 9.99
C GLY A 98 -8.56 -4.49 10.55
N TRP A 99 -9.31 -5.28 11.30
CA TRP A 99 -8.83 -6.56 11.83
C TRP A 99 -8.80 -7.61 10.72
N VAL A 100 -7.65 -8.25 10.55
CA VAL A 100 -7.49 -9.41 9.63
C VAL A 100 -7.56 -10.75 10.37
N ALA A 101 -7.40 -10.72 11.69
CA ALA A 101 -7.59 -11.82 12.63
C ALA A 101 -7.69 -11.23 14.05
N PRO A 102 -8.15 -11.98 15.07
CA PRO A 102 -8.16 -11.49 16.45
C PRO A 102 -6.75 -11.06 16.92
N ASN A 103 -6.66 -9.85 17.48
CA ASN A 103 -5.41 -9.16 17.85
C ASN A 103 -4.45 -8.79 16.68
N ILE A 104 -4.82 -8.98 15.41
CA ILE A 104 -4.00 -8.59 14.24
C ILE A 104 -4.72 -7.52 13.40
N TYR A 105 -4.15 -6.31 13.37
CA TYR A 105 -4.73 -5.13 12.73
C TYR A 105 -3.90 -4.67 11.52
N TYR A 106 -4.54 -4.59 10.36
CA TYR A 106 -3.99 -3.98 9.15
C TYR A 106 -4.21 -2.47 9.18
N LEU A 107 -3.18 -1.67 8.89
CA LEU A 107 -3.25 -0.21 8.92
C LEU A 107 -3.88 0.43 7.65
N GLY A 108 -4.26 -0.38 6.65
CA GLY A 108 -4.83 0.11 5.38
C GLY A 108 -3.76 0.48 4.35
N TYR A 109 -4.17 1.04 3.21
CA TYR A 109 -3.24 1.54 2.19
C TYR A 109 -2.31 2.63 2.76
N ALA A 110 -2.86 3.46 3.63
CA ALA A 110 -2.15 4.26 4.61
C ALA A 110 -3.10 4.49 5.79
N GLY A 111 -2.55 4.70 6.98
CA GLY A 111 -3.34 4.93 8.18
C GLY A 111 -2.55 5.62 9.28
N VAL A 112 -3.28 6.19 10.24
CA VAL A 112 -2.75 6.63 11.52
C VAL A 112 -3.69 6.15 12.62
N VAL A 113 -3.11 5.52 13.64
CA VAL A 113 -3.80 5.03 14.85
C VAL A 113 -3.04 5.47 16.09
N ARG A 114 -3.69 5.36 17.25
CA ARG A 114 -3.06 5.59 18.55
C ARG A 114 -3.10 4.28 19.34
N VAL A 115 -1.97 3.89 19.93
CA VAL A 115 -1.91 2.84 20.94
C VAL A 115 -1.59 3.54 22.25
N ASN A 116 -2.61 3.71 23.07
CA ASN A 116 -2.64 4.65 24.21
C ASN A 116 -2.24 6.08 23.77
N ASP A 117 -1.08 6.56 24.22
CA ASP A 117 -0.52 7.86 23.88
C ASP A 117 0.39 7.86 22.65
N ILE A 118 0.92 6.70 22.23
CA ILE A 118 1.83 6.58 21.09
C ILE A 118 1.06 6.70 19.77
N ARG A 119 1.42 7.69 18.94
CA ARG A 119 0.82 7.88 17.61
C ARG A 119 1.62 7.16 16.52
N ILE A 120 0.99 6.23 15.83
CA ILE A 120 1.59 5.34 14.83
C ILE A 120 0.97 5.62 13.46
N GLY A 121 1.78 6.13 12.53
CA GLY A 121 1.41 6.30 11.13
C GLY A 121 2.07 5.24 10.24
N GLY A 122 1.51 5.00 9.06
CA GLY A 122 2.18 4.15 8.08
C GLY A 122 1.63 4.24 6.66
N LEU A 123 2.45 3.76 5.72
CA LEU A 123 2.19 3.70 4.29
C LEU A 123 2.50 2.30 3.77
N SER A 124 1.48 1.62 3.25
CA SER A 124 1.60 0.27 2.70
C SER A 124 2.10 0.29 1.25
N GLY A 125 2.83 -0.75 0.88
CA GLY A 125 3.25 -1.03 -0.49
C GLY A 125 4.66 -0.55 -0.85
N ILE A 126 4.97 -0.59 -2.15
CA ILE A 126 6.24 -0.10 -2.71
C ILE A 126 6.04 0.97 -3.78
N TYR A 127 6.96 1.92 -3.89
CA TYR A 127 6.89 2.98 -4.88
C TYR A 127 7.27 2.50 -6.30
N LYS A 128 6.37 2.74 -7.27
CA LYS A 128 6.65 2.69 -8.72
C LYS A 128 6.05 3.91 -9.41
N GLY A 129 6.88 4.71 -10.08
CA GLY A 129 6.48 6.00 -10.64
C GLY A 129 5.37 5.94 -11.71
N ASN A 130 5.30 4.86 -12.49
CA ASN A 130 4.28 4.65 -13.53
C ASN A 130 2.86 4.43 -12.99
N ASP A 131 2.71 4.04 -11.73
CA ASP A 131 1.41 3.79 -11.10
C ASP A 131 1.04 4.85 -10.06
N TYR A 132 2.03 5.61 -9.55
CA TYR A 132 1.86 6.60 -8.50
C TYR A 132 0.75 7.64 -8.76
N LEU A 133 0.61 8.10 -10.01
CA LEU A 133 -0.39 9.09 -10.43
C LEU A 133 -1.73 8.47 -10.86
N ARG A 134 -1.88 7.14 -10.83
CA ARG A 134 -3.11 6.42 -11.21
C ARG A 134 -4.08 6.32 -10.03
N GLY A 135 -5.34 6.03 -10.30
CA GLY A 135 -6.29 5.59 -9.28
C GLY A 135 -6.01 4.17 -8.76
N ARG A 136 -6.87 3.71 -7.85
CA ARG A 136 -7.01 2.31 -7.43
C ARG A 136 -8.07 1.65 -8.31
N PHE A 137 -7.67 1.13 -9.47
CA PHE A 137 -8.58 0.54 -10.46
C PHE A 137 -8.57 -1.00 -10.42
N GLU A 138 -7.62 -1.56 -9.66
CA GLU A 138 -7.40 -2.99 -9.52
C GLU A 138 -8.42 -3.62 -8.59
N PHE A 139 -8.96 -4.76 -9.01
CA PHE A 139 -9.76 -5.67 -8.20
C PHE A 139 -9.60 -7.10 -8.76
N SER A 140 -9.87 -8.11 -7.95
CA SER A 140 -9.74 -9.53 -8.32
C SER A 140 -10.95 -9.99 -9.17
N PRO A 141 -10.75 -10.79 -10.25
CA PRO A 141 -9.49 -11.42 -10.69
C PRO A 141 -8.47 -10.47 -11.34
N TYR A 142 -7.22 -10.52 -10.86
CA TYR A 142 -6.14 -9.70 -11.38
C TYR A 142 -5.45 -10.30 -12.61
N THR A 143 -4.99 -9.43 -13.49
CA THR A 143 -3.94 -9.72 -14.48
C THR A 143 -2.57 -9.73 -13.82
N GLU A 144 -1.55 -10.29 -14.47
CA GLU A 144 -0.17 -10.22 -13.96
C GLU A 144 0.34 -8.78 -13.73
N ASN A 145 -0.16 -7.79 -14.50
CA ASN A 145 0.17 -6.39 -14.24
C ASN A 145 -0.56 -5.87 -13.01
N THR A 146 -1.87 -6.14 -12.87
CA THR A 146 -2.66 -5.61 -11.76
C THR A 146 -2.38 -6.30 -10.42
N LYS A 147 -1.91 -7.56 -10.41
CA LYS A 147 -1.30 -8.20 -9.22
C LYS A 147 -0.10 -7.44 -8.66
N ARG A 148 0.60 -6.66 -9.51
CA ARG A 148 1.75 -5.85 -9.10
C ARG A 148 1.31 -4.42 -8.75
N SER A 149 0.53 -3.79 -9.62
CA SER A 149 0.13 -2.39 -9.40
C SER A 149 -0.81 -2.19 -8.21
N VAL A 150 -1.55 -3.22 -7.77
CA VAL A 150 -2.42 -3.18 -6.59
C VAL A 150 -1.71 -2.74 -5.31
N TYR A 151 -0.47 -3.21 -5.06
CA TYR A 151 0.33 -2.84 -3.89
C TYR A 151 1.31 -1.68 -4.17
N HIS A 152 1.29 -1.06 -5.35
CA HIS A 152 2.13 0.12 -5.57
C HIS A 152 1.56 1.34 -4.84
N VAL A 153 2.43 2.14 -4.22
CA VAL A 153 2.07 3.39 -3.54
C VAL A 153 1.38 4.36 -4.52
N ARG A 154 0.33 5.03 -4.06
CA ARG A 154 -0.41 6.06 -4.82
C ARG A 154 -0.26 7.44 -4.21
N GLN A 155 -0.47 8.48 -5.02
CA GLN A 155 -0.32 9.87 -4.61
C GLN A 155 -1.33 10.34 -3.55
N LEU A 156 -2.53 9.77 -3.50
CA LEU A 156 -3.61 10.25 -2.63
C LEU A 156 -3.30 9.98 -1.15
N GLU A 157 -2.84 8.77 -0.84
CA GLU A 157 -2.44 8.34 0.50
C GLU A 157 -1.27 9.20 1.00
N VAL A 158 -0.27 9.44 0.13
CA VAL A 158 0.87 10.31 0.44
C VAL A 158 0.43 11.76 0.64
N TYR A 159 -0.46 12.26 -0.22
CA TYR A 159 -1.02 13.61 -0.11
C TYR A 159 -1.81 13.82 1.18
N ARG A 160 -2.61 12.82 1.58
CA ARG A 160 -3.35 12.79 2.85
C ARG A 160 -2.39 12.81 4.03
N LEU A 161 -1.38 11.94 4.04
CA LEU A 161 -0.38 11.90 5.10
C LEU A 161 0.39 13.23 5.23
N LYS A 162 0.69 13.92 4.12
CA LYS A 162 1.31 15.26 4.13
C LYS A 162 0.45 16.36 4.77
N GLN A 163 -0.84 16.14 5.07
CA GLN A 163 -1.71 17.12 5.73
C GLN A 163 -1.62 17.07 7.26
N LEU A 164 -1.03 16.02 7.83
CA LEU A 164 -0.88 15.84 9.28
C LEU A 164 0.01 16.93 9.88
N SER A 165 -0.46 17.54 10.96
CA SER A 165 0.22 18.62 11.69
C SER A 165 0.66 18.19 13.10
N GLY A 166 -0.04 17.24 13.72
CA GLY A 166 0.35 16.70 15.02
C GLY A 166 1.66 15.91 14.97
N ARG A 167 2.37 15.81 16.10
CA ARG A 167 3.53 14.92 16.27
C ARG A 167 3.14 13.48 15.90
N ILE A 168 4.05 12.76 15.24
CA ILE A 168 3.98 11.31 15.02
C ILE A 168 5.19 10.70 15.74
N ASP A 169 4.97 9.64 16.49
CA ASP A 169 6.03 8.96 17.24
C ASP A 169 6.70 7.88 16.42
N ILE A 170 5.89 7.07 15.74
CA ILE A 170 6.35 5.96 14.90
C ILE A 170 5.74 6.13 13.51
N PHE A 171 6.58 6.05 12.47
CA PHE A 171 6.12 5.90 11.09
C PHE A 171 6.64 4.60 10.48
N MET A 172 5.79 3.88 9.76
CA MET A 172 6.12 2.61 9.09
C MET A 172 6.01 2.74 7.57
N SER A 173 7.00 2.27 6.83
CA SER A 173 6.92 2.09 5.37
C SER A 173 7.66 0.83 4.95
N HIS A 174 7.13 0.04 4.02
CA HIS A 174 7.80 -1.21 3.63
C HIS A 174 9.12 -0.90 2.90
N ASP A 175 9.05 -0.07 1.87
CA ASP A 175 10.24 0.49 1.23
C ASP A 175 10.91 1.58 2.09
N TRP A 176 12.22 1.77 1.88
CA TRP A 176 13.00 2.76 2.62
C TRP A 176 12.77 4.17 2.05
N PRO A 177 12.77 5.23 2.87
CA PRO A 177 12.88 6.61 2.38
C PRO A 177 14.11 6.76 1.47
N LYS A 178 13.91 7.29 0.26
CA LYS A 178 15.02 7.55 -0.67
C LYS A 178 16.10 8.40 0.00
N GLY A 179 17.36 7.99 -0.17
CA GLY A 179 18.52 8.70 0.39
C GLY A 179 18.82 8.44 1.87
N ILE A 180 18.02 7.63 2.57
CA ILE A 180 18.23 7.35 4.02
C ILE A 180 19.60 6.74 4.33
N TYR A 181 20.20 6.05 3.36
CA TYR A 181 21.52 5.44 3.45
C TYR A 181 22.65 6.46 3.70
N ASN A 182 22.44 7.75 3.40
CA ASN A 182 23.41 8.81 3.67
C ASN A 182 23.45 9.24 5.16
N TYR A 183 22.49 8.79 5.98
CA TYR A 183 22.37 9.11 7.41
C TYR A 183 22.85 7.96 8.34
N GLY A 184 23.48 6.93 7.75
CA GLY A 184 24.00 5.76 8.45
C GLY A 184 25.29 5.24 7.78
N ASN A 185 25.69 4.00 8.08
CA ASN A 185 26.94 3.44 7.58
C ASN A 185 26.81 2.92 6.14
N LYS A 186 26.84 3.84 5.17
CA LYS A 186 26.72 3.57 3.72
C LYS A 186 27.75 2.56 3.23
N GLU A 187 28.99 2.64 3.71
CA GLU A 187 30.10 1.77 3.33
C GLU A 187 29.87 0.33 3.79
N GLN A 188 29.31 0.13 4.99
CA GLN A 188 28.94 -1.19 5.50
C GLN A 188 27.77 -1.78 4.71
N LEU A 189 26.75 -1.00 4.39
CA LEU A 189 25.64 -1.43 3.53
C LEU A 189 26.15 -1.85 2.15
N ALA A 190 27.00 -1.04 1.53
CA ALA A 190 27.63 -1.32 0.24
C ALA A 190 28.68 -2.46 0.25
N ARG A 191 29.03 -3.01 1.42
CA ARG A 191 29.82 -4.25 1.58
C ARG A 191 28.92 -5.47 1.72
N PHE A 192 27.87 -5.40 2.54
CA PHE A 192 26.94 -6.52 2.74
C PHE A 192 25.98 -6.75 1.56
N LYS A 193 25.62 -5.68 0.84
CA LYS A 193 24.71 -5.71 -0.30
C LYS A 193 25.33 -4.95 -1.48
N PRO A 194 26.37 -5.50 -2.16
CA PRO A 194 27.12 -4.76 -3.17
C PRO A 194 26.29 -4.23 -4.34
N PHE A 195 25.21 -4.92 -4.70
CA PHE A 195 24.30 -4.51 -5.77
C PHE A 195 23.54 -3.21 -5.47
N LEU A 196 23.34 -2.85 -4.20
CA LEU A 196 22.73 -1.58 -3.81
C LEU A 196 23.65 -0.37 -4.08
N ARG A 197 24.96 -0.59 -4.30
CA ARG A 197 25.92 0.48 -4.54
C ARG A 197 25.55 1.32 -5.77
N GLU A 198 25.22 0.66 -6.89
CA GLU A 198 24.86 1.35 -8.14
C GLU A 198 23.59 2.21 -7.98
N GLU A 199 22.60 1.74 -7.23
CA GLU A 199 21.38 2.52 -6.93
C GLU A 199 21.64 3.64 -5.91
N MET A 200 22.56 3.46 -4.95
CA MET A 200 22.97 4.52 -4.02
C MET A 200 23.83 5.62 -4.65
N ASP A 201 24.66 5.26 -5.64
CA ASP A 201 25.55 6.18 -6.35
C ASP A 201 24.79 7.00 -7.41
N ARG A 202 23.66 6.47 -7.92
CA ARG A 202 22.73 7.18 -8.81
C ARG A 202 21.61 7.95 -8.09
N ASP A 203 21.56 7.93 -6.75
CA ASP A 203 20.44 8.45 -5.96
C ASP A 203 19.08 7.89 -6.42
N GLN A 204 19.00 6.56 -6.52
CA GLN A 204 17.80 5.81 -6.93
C GLN A 204 17.32 4.81 -5.86
N LEU A 205 18.15 4.47 -4.86
CA LEU A 205 17.74 3.54 -3.81
C LEU A 205 16.68 4.15 -2.88
N GLY A 206 15.51 3.53 -2.86
CA GLY A 206 14.39 3.85 -1.97
C GLY A 206 13.28 4.67 -2.62
N SER A 207 12.28 4.99 -1.82
CA SER A 207 11.01 5.60 -2.20
C SER A 207 11.04 7.12 -2.05
N ARG A 208 10.76 7.83 -3.15
CA ARG A 208 10.65 9.29 -3.12
C ARG A 208 9.45 9.77 -2.28
N PRO A 209 8.25 9.16 -2.35
CA PRO A 209 7.17 9.50 -1.43
C PRO A 209 7.55 9.35 0.05
N CYS A 210 8.27 8.28 0.42
CA CYS A 210 8.73 8.09 1.80
C CYS A 210 9.80 9.11 2.20
N GLN A 211 10.67 9.54 1.28
CA GLN A 211 11.61 10.66 1.52
C GLN A 211 10.86 11.98 1.80
N ASP A 212 9.86 12.31 0.99
CA ASP A 212 9.04 13.51 1.20
C ASP A 212 8.33 13.47 2.58
N LEU A 213 7.73 12.33 2.92
CA LEU A 213 7.02 12.13 4.19
C LEU A 213 7.96 12.19 5.41
N LEU A 214 9.16 11.60 5.33
CA LEU A 214 10.18 11.68 6.38
C LEU A 214 10.57 13.13 6.68
N ASN A 215 10.73 13.96 5.65
CA ASN A 215 11.14 15.37 5.78
C ASN A 215 10.00 16.27 6.34
N ILE A 216 8.75 15.94 6.03
CA ILE A 216 7.55 16.70 6.46
C ILE A 216 7.11 16.29 7.87
N LEU A 217 6.89 14.99 8.10
CA LEU A 217 6.33 14.46 9.34
C LEU A 217 7.37 14.38 10.47
N ARG A 218 8.65 14.16 10.11
CA ARG A 218 9.79 14.12 11.02
C ARG A 218 9.52 13.27 12.28
N PRO A 219 9.06 12.00 12.15
CA PRO A 219 8.63 11.20 13.30
C PRO A 219 9.79 10.89 14.26
N SER A 220 9.52 10.53 15.51
CA SER A 220 10.59 10.13 16.44
C SER A 220 11.32 8.86 15.98
N TYR A 221 10.57 7.91 15.41
CA TYR A 221 11.05 6.66 14.83
C TYR A 221 10.50 6.46 13.41
N TRP A 222 11.32 5.88 12.54
CA TRP A 222 10.90 5.39 11.22
C TRP A 222 11.34 3.94 11.04
N PHE A 223 10.40 3.04 10.75
CA PHE A 223 10.65 1.62 10.58
C PHE A 223 10.37 1.14 9.15
N SER A 224 11.28 0.31 8.60
CA SER A 224 11.17 -0.22 7.24
C SER A 224 11.74 -1.64 7.06
N ALA A 225 11.47 -2.24 5.90
CA ALA A 225 11.87 -3.61 5.59
C ALA A 225 12.40 -3.72 4.15
N HIS A 226 11.84 -4.61 3.33
CA HIS A 226 12.06 -4.82 1.88
C HIS A 226 13.47 -5.25 1.44
N LEU A 227 14.53 -4.54 1.84
CA LEU A 227 15.90 -4.77 1.34
C LEU A 227 16.61 -5.98 1.98
N HIS A 228 15.94 -6.72 2.87
CA HIS A 228 16.43 -7.91 3.57
C HIS A 228 17.83 -7.69 4.18
N CYS A 229 17.96 -6.62 4.99
CA CYS A 229 19.14 -6.36 5.80
C CYS A 229 18.83 -5.36 6.92
N LYS A 230 19.52 -5.49 8.05
CA LYS A 230 19.47 -4.48 9.11
C LYS A 230 20.29 -3.25 8.75
N PHE A 231 19.68 -2.08 8.83
CA PHE A 231 20.35 -0.78 8.71
C PHE A 231 19.77 0.20 9.73
N ALA A 232 20.61 1.08 10.28
CA ALA A 232 20.19 2.09 11.24
C ALA A 232 20.79 3.44 10.84
N ALA A 233 20.01 4.51 10.99
CA ALA A 233 20.39 5.86 10.60
C ALA A 233 19.79 6.90 11.54
N LEU A 234 20.43 8.05 11.66
CA LEU A 234 19.96 9.18 12.45
C LEU A 234 19.76 10.40 11.55
N VAL A 235 18.51 10.78 11.33
CA VAL A 235 18.16 11.91 10.47
C VAL A 235 17.94 13.12 11.36
N GLN A 236 18.88 14.06 11.34
CA GLN A 236 18.77 15.32 12.06
C GLN A 236 18.02 16.35 11.20
N HIS A 237 16.86 16.78 11.67
CA HIS A 237 16.05 17.81 11.01
C HIS A 237 16.52 19.18 11.48
N SER A 238 17.22 19.91 10.61
CA SER A 238 17.61 21.30 10.84
C SER A 238 16.53 22.26 10.31
N GLU A 239 16.35 23.41 10.95
CA GLU A 239 15.42 24.43 10.46
C GLU A 239 15.87 25.00 9.10
N ALA A 240 17.18 25.12 8.86
CA ALA A 240 17.74 25.51 7.56
C ALA A 240 17.34 24.58 6.39
N SER A 241 16.92 23.34 6.65
CA SER A 241 16.37 22.46 5.60
C SER A 241 14.98 22.90 5.09
N MET A 242 14.36 23.89 5.73
CA MET A 242 13.09 24.49 5.34
C MET A 242 13.28 25.62 4.31
N GLU A 243 14.42 26.32 4.34
CA GLU A 243 14.67 27.50 3.48
C GLU A 243 14.67 27.15 1.99
N GLN A 244 15.16 25.96 1.59
CA GLN A 244 15.15 25.53 0.18
C GLN A 244 13.77 25.15 -0.39
N ASN A 245 12.70 25.19 0.40
CA ASN A 245 11.32 24.99 -0.09
C ASN A 245 10.36 26.15 0.25
N VAL A 246 10.82 27.21 0.93
CA VAL A 246 9.98 28.37 1.32
C VAL A 246 10.74 29.70 1.15
N GLU A 247 11.40 29.90 0.00
CA GLU A 247 11.89 31.24 -0.36
C GLU A 247 10.77 32.14 -0.90
N LYS A 248 10.08 32.83 0.02
CA LYS A 248 9.77 34.29 -0.01
C LYS A 248 8.57 34.63 0.88
N GLN A 249 8.81 34.99 2.15
CA GLN A 249 8.24 36.24 2.70
C GLN A 249 8.90 36.72 4.01
N SER A 250 9.34 37.98 3.97
CA SER A 250 9.56 38.92 5.09
C SER A 250 10.29 38.46 6.36
N THR A 251 11.52 38.96 6.49
CA THR A 251 12.26 39.17 7.74
C THR A 251 11.44 39.89 8.82
N MET A 252 11.47 39.39 10.06
CA MET A 252 11.28 40.20 11.27
C MET A 252 12.06 39.56 12.43
N SER A 253 13.01 40.29 13.01
CA SER A 253 13.89 39.80 14.09
C SER A 253 13.25 39.98 15.47
N TYR A 254 13.15 38.90 16.25
CA TYR A 254 12.84 38.92 17.68
C TYR A 254 13.96 38.20 18.47
N PRO A 255 14.17 38.54 19.76
CA PRO A 255 15.43 38.25 20.46
C PRO A 255 15.62 36.78 20.86
N GLU A 256 16.88 36.39 21.02
CA GLU A 256 17.33 35.05 21.44
C GLU A 256 16.96 34.71 22.90
N GLU A 257 15.94 33.88 23.12
CA GLU A 257 15.91 32.93 24.24
C GLU A 257 15.33 31.59 23.73
N ASP A 258 15.83 30.47 24.28
CA ASP A 258 15.60 29.07 23.86
C ASP A 258 15.96 28.70 22.40
N LYS A 259 17.16 28.11 22.23
CA LYS A 259 17.51 27.37 21.00
C LYS A 259 16.59 26.15 20.87
N PRO A 260 15.79 26.01 19.79
CA PRO A 260 14.98 24.82 19.58
C PRO A 260 15.90 23.59 19.42
N THR A 261 15.58 22.51 20.15
CA THR A 261 16.33 21.26 20.06
C THR A 261 16.11 20.62 18.70
N SER A 262 17.20 20.35 17.96
CA SER A 262 17.09 19.76 16.62
C SER A 262 16.39 18.41 16.70
N LYS A 263 15.21 18.28 16.07
CA LYS A 263 14.42 17.05 16.05
C LYS A 263 15.21 15.96 15.31
N ILE A 264 15.28 14.75 15.86
CA ILE A 264 15.99 13.61 15.24
C ILE A 264 15.00 12.47 15.00
N THR A 265 14.95 11.95 13.78
CA THR A 265 14.28 10.67 13.48
C THR A 265 15.29 9.53 13.60
N LYS A 266 14.96 8.53 14.42
CA LYS A 266 15.71 7.27 14.52
C LYS A 266 15.17 6.29 13.47
N PHE A 267 15.91 6.10 12.38
CA PHE A 267 15.53 5.13 11.35
C PHE A 267 16.11 3.75 11.67
N LEU A 268 15.28 2.72 11.53
CA LEU A 268 15.68 1.32 11.61
C LEU A 268 15.00 0.52 10.50
N ALA A 269 15.80 -0.15 9.68
CA ALA A 269 15.35 -1.20 8.80
C ALA A 269 15.80 -2.58 9.30
N LEU A 270 15.01 -3.61 9.01
CA LEU A 270 15.22 -4.99 9.45
C LEU A 270 15.17 -6.00 8.29
N ASP A 271 15.61 -7.23 8.58
CA ASP A 271 15.73 -8.33 7.62
C ASP A 271 14.42 -9.16 7.50
N LYS A 272 14.39 -10.20 6.65
CA LYS A 272 13.29 -11.19 6.64
C LYS A 272 13.44 -12.25 7.74
N CYS A 273 12.31 -12.77 8.25
CA CYS A 273 12.26 -13.80 9.29
C CYS A 273 12.91 -15.13 8.83
N LEU A 274 14.23 -15.24 9.01
CA LEU A 274 15.03 -16.41 8.63
C LEU A 274 16.15 -16.66 9.66
N PRO A 275 16.67 -17.91 9.76
CA PRO A 275 17.74 -18.26 10.67
C PRO A 275 18.96 -17.33 10.56
N LYS A 276 19.48 -16.91 11.71
CA LYS A 276 20.66 -16.02 11.86
C LYS A 276 20.49 -14.61 11.23
N ARG A 277 19.31 -14.24 10.74
CA ARG A 277 19.02 -12.88 10.25
C ARG A 277 18.63 -11.94 11.40
N ARG A 278 18.62 -10.64 11.11
CA ARG A 278 18.26 -9.57 12.06
C ARG A 278 16.89 -9.00 11.70
N PHE A 279 15.88 -9.85 11.83
CA PHE A 279 14.49 -9.60 11.41
C PHE A 279 13.66 -8.86 12.46
N LEU A 280 13.88 -9.20 13.73
CA LEU A 280 13.19 -8.61 14.89
C LEU A 280 14.12 -7.69 15.70
N GLN A 281 13.57 -6.60 16.25
CA GLN A 281 14.21 -5.82 17.31
C GLN A 281 13.17 -5.30 18.32
N VAL A 282 13.42 -5.50 19.62
CA VAL A 282 12.65 -4.89 20.70
C VAL A 282 13.21 -3.51 21.03
N LEU A 283 12.31 -2.56 21.24
CA LEU A 283 12.58 -1.18 21.64
C LEU A 283 11.77 -0.84 22.89
N ASP A 284 12.35 -0.10 23.83
CA ASP A 284 11.56 0.59 24.85
C ASP A 284 11.28 2.01 24.36
N ILE A 285 10.01 2.33 24.20
CA ILE A 285 9.54 3.64 23.74
C ILE A 285 8.77 4.29 24.88
N GLU A 286 9.21 5.50 25.24
CA GLU A 286 8.60 6.34 26.27
C GLU A 286 7.10 6.54 25.96
N SER A 287 6.28 6.33 26.97
CA SER A 287 4.83 6.43 26.94
C SER A 287 4.41 6.87 28.34
N GLU A 288 3.56 7.89 28.45
CA GLU A 288 3.09 8.43 29.72
C GLU A 288 1.94 7.59 30.28
N ASN A 289 1.15 6.95 29.42
CA ASN A 289 0.00 6.11 29.77
C ASN A 289 0.17 4.70 29.20
N HIS A 290 0.64 3.77 30.02
CA HIS A 290 0.91 2.39 29.59
C HIS A 290 -0.33 1.52 29.41
N THR A 291 -1.47 1.90 29.98
CA THR A 291 -2.75 1.21 29.88
C THR A 291 -3.92 2.19 29.93
N ASP A 292 -5.11 1.73 29.56
CA ASP A 292 -6.38 2.38 29.93
C ASP A 292 -6.77 2.12 31.40
N ASP A 293 -7.96 2.60 31.77
CA ASP A 293 -8.55 2.47 33.11
C ASP A 293 -8.78 1.01 33.54
N GLU A 294 -8.78 0.05 32.60
CA GLU A 294 -8.92 -1.39 32.86
C GLU A 294 -7.59 -2.14 32.87
N GLY A 295 -6.47 -1.46 32.65
CA GLY A 295 -5.14 -2.08 32.60
C GLY A 295 -4.81 -2.73 31.26
N GLN A 296 -5.49 -2.35 30.17
CA GLN A 296 -5.29 -2.91 28.83
C GLN A 296 -4.70 -1.88 27.84
N LEU A 297 -4.20 -2.36 26.70
CA LEU A 297 -3.78 -1.49 25.60
C LEU A 297 -5.01 -1.01 24.81
N ARG A 298 -5.20 0.30 24.71
CA ARG A 298 -6.30 0.90 23.95
C ARG A 298 -5.84 1.28 22.55
N LEU A 299 -6.36 0.59 21.55
CA LEU A 299 -6.21 0.94 20.14
C LEU A 299 -7.33 1.91 19.72
N GLU A 300 -6.95 3.10 19.24
CA GLU A 300 -7.88 4.14 18.79
C GLU A 300 -7.60 4.61 17.36
N TYR A 301 -8.65 5.03 16.66
CA TYR A 301 -8.52 5.82 15.44
C TYR A 301 -7.92 7.20 15.75
N ASP A 302 -7.03 7.69 14.88
CA ASP A 302 -6.51 9.04 14.99
C ASP A 302 -7.49 10.08 14.41
N LEU A 303 -7.91 11.05 15.23
CA LEU A 303 -8.94 12.02 14.85
C LEU A 303 -8.53 12.94 13.70
N GLU A 304 -7.26 13.36 13.65
CA GLU A 304 -6.75 14.22 12.57
C GLU A 304 -6.79 13.43 11.25
N TRP A 305 -6.36 12.17 11.27
CA TRP A 305 -6.41 11.27 10.12
C TRP A 305 -7.83 10.97 9.64
N LEU A 306 -8.76 10.62 10.55
CA LEU A 306 -10.19 10.47 10.20
C LEU A 306 -10.73 11.74 9.51
N THR A 307 -10.35 12.91 10.01
CA THR A 307 -10.81 14.19 9.45
C THR A 307 -10.19 14.48 8.09
N ILE A 308 -8.90 14.17 7.89
CA ILE A 308 -8.25 14.24 6.58
C ILE A 308 -8.94 13.30 5.57
N LEU A 309 -9.25 12.05 5.97
CA LEU A 309 -9.99 11.11 5.12
C LEU A 309 -11.36 11.67 4.72
N HIS A 310 -12.13 12.19 5.68
CA HIS A 310 -13.43 12.80 5.41
C HIS A 310 -13.34 13.99 4.43
N LEU A 311 -12.45 14.95 4.73
CA LEU A 311 -12.30 16.16 3.92
C LEU A 311 -11.79 15.86 2.50
N THR A 312 -10.95 14.83 2.33
CA THR A 312 -10.36 14.43 1.04
C THR A 312 -11.09 13.27 0.34
N ASN A 313 -12.32 12.92 0.75
CA ASN A 313 -13.07 11.84 0.10
C ASN A 313 -13.34 12.12 -1.39
N HIS A 314 -13.64 13.38 -1.74
CA HIS A 314 -13.86 13.83 -3.11
C HIS A 314 -12.63 13.70 -4.05
N LEU A 315 -11.45 13.41 -3.49
CA LEU A 315 -10.20 13.18 -4.24
C LEU A 315 -9.93 11.69 -4.52
N VAL A 316 -10.79 10.78 -4.06
CA VAL A 316 -10.70 9.34 -4.36
C VAL A 316 -10.87 9.11 -5.87
N ASN A 317 -9.91 8.40 -6.47
CA ASN A 317 -9.94 8.04 -7.89
C ASN A 317 -9.66 6.55 -8.06
N VAL A 318 -10.49 5.90 -8.87
CA VAL A 318 -10.45 4.45 -9.18
C VAL A 318 -10.30 4.17 -10.68
N LYS A 319 -9.80 5.14 -11.45
CA LYS A 319 -9.52 5.01 -12.89
C LYS A 319 -8.02 4.77 -13.11
N GLU A 320 -7.68 4.02 -14.17
CA GLU A 320 -6.28 3.76 -14.55
C GLU A 320 -5.54 5.04 -15.00
N ASN A 321 -6.25 6.01 -15.57
CA ASN A 321 -5.65 7.24 -16.09
C ASN A 321 -4.95 8.06 -15.00
N TYR A 322 -3.88 8.75 -15.39
CA TYR A 322 -3.25 9.75 -14.53
C TYR A 322 -4.22 10.87 -14.18
N TYR A 323 -4.17 11.27 -12.91
CA TYR A 323 -4.83 12.48 -12.41
C TYR A 323 -3.84 13.28 -11.57
N TYR A 324 -4.21 14.50 -11.24
CA TYR A 324 -3.40 15.39 -10.40
C TYR A 324 -4.25 15.87 -9.24
N LEU A 325 -3.63 15.94 -8.06
CA LEU A 325 -4.28 16.44 -6.86
C LEU A 325 -4.16 17.98 -6.78
N PRO A 326 -5.09 18.66 -6.06
CA PRO A 326 -5.01 20.10 -5.85
C PRO A 326 -3.67 20.51 -5.26
N ASN A 327 -3.16 21.66 -5.69
CA ASN A 327 -1.91 22.24 -5.19
C ASN A 327 -2.01 23.77 -5.20
N GLU A 328 -1.02 24.45 -4.63
CA GLU A 328 -0.99 25.91 -4.52
C GLU A 328 -1.13 26.64 -5.88
N LYS A 329 -0.67 26.02 -6.97
CA LYS A 329 -0.74 26.57 -8.34
C LYS A 329 -2.05 26.24 -9.06
N SER A 330 -3.02 25.59 -8.39
CA SER A 330 -4.34 25.31 -8.97
C SER A 330 -5.07 26.61 -9.31
N ALA A 331 -5.18 26.92 -10.61
CA ALA A 331 -5.72 28.18 -11.14
C ALA A 331 -7.16 28.54 -10.69
N ASN A 332 -7.90 27.57 -10.14
CA ASN A 332 -9.30 27.72 -9.74
C ASN A 332 -9.49 28.12 -8.27
N GLY A 333 -8.41 28.29 -7.48
CA GLY A 333 -8.51 28.60 -6.04
C GLY A 333 -9.10 27.47 -5.19
N GLU A 334 -8.96 26.23 -5.65
CA GLU A 334 -9.42 25.02 -4.96
C GLU A 334 -8.65 24.79 -3.65
N ARG A 335 -9.31 24.24 -2.62
CA ARG A 335 -8.64 23.89 -1.36
C ARG A 335 -7.61 22.80 -1.63
N PHE A 336 -6.34 23.09 -1.33
CA PHE A 336 -5.23 22.13 -1.40
C PHE A 336 -4.64 21.80 -0.02
N GLN A 337 -4.87 22.65 0.99
CA GLN A 337 -4.50 22.35 2.37
C GLN A 337 -5.72 21.78 3.12
N PHE A 338 -5.59 20.52 3.53
CA PHE A 338 -6.61 19.74 4.23
C PHE A 338 -6.21 19.37 5.66
N THR A 339 -5.17 20.01 6.21
CA THR A 339 -4.91 20.02 7.66
C THR A 339 -6.19 20.42 8.39
N PRO A 340 -6.74 19.59 9.28
CA PRO A 340 -8.02 19.85 9.92
C PRO A 340 -8.04 21.05 10.86
N THR A 341 -9.14 21.80 10.84
CA THR A 341 -9.49 22.73 11.91
C THR A 341 -10.13 21.98 13.11
N MET A 342 -10.15 22.62 14.28
CA MET A 342 -10.78 22.05 15.48
C MET A 342 -12.29 21.77 15.27
N ASP A 343 -13.00 22.61 14.52
CA ASP A 343 -14.42 22.42 14.23
C ASP A 343 -14.66 21.23 13.30
N GLU A 344 -13.81 21.04 12.28
CA GLU A 344 -13.84 19.85 11.41
C GLU A 344 -13.55 18.57 12.20
N MET A 345 -12.57 18.59 13.10
CA MET A 345 -12.27 17.47 14.01
C MET A 345 -13.41 17.18 14.99
N ASN A 346 -14.06 18.21 15.54
CA ASN A 346 -15.21 18.03 16.42
C ASN A 346 -16.42 17.43 15.68
N PHE A 347 -16.67 17.85 14.44
CA PHE A 347 -17.71 17.25 13.59
C PHE A 347 -17.44 15.76 13.32
N VAL A 348 -16.20 15.38 13.04
CA VAL A 348 -15.84 13.97 12.82
C VAL A 348 -15.89 13.17 14.12
N ARG A 349 -15.42 13.71 15.25
CA ARG A 349 -15.52 13.07 16.58
C ARG A 349 -16.97 12.71 16.94
N GLN A 350 -17.93 13.58 16.63
CA GLN A 350 -19.36 13.33 16.89
C GLN A 350 -19.94 12.17 16.06
N ARG A 351 -19.38 11.89 14.86
CA ARG A 351 -19.81 10.74 14.05
C ARG A 351 -19.44 9.39 14.68
N PHE A 352 -18.40 9.37 15.51
CA PHE A 352 -17.96 8.21 16.29
C PHE A 352 -18.49 8.26 17.73
N GLU A 353 -19.61 8.95 17.97
CA GLU A 353 -20.25 9.06 19.29
C GLU A 353 -19.33 9.63 20.41
N ASN A 354 -18.21 10.26 20.00
CA ASN A 354 -17.09 10.73 20.81
C ASN A 354 -16.14 9.66 21.39
N ASP A 355 -16.31 8.37 21.09
CA ASP A 355 -15.30 7.34 21.35
C ASP A 355 -14.57 6.96 20.06
N LEU A 356 -13.23 7.01 20.09
CA LEU A 356 -12.38 6.64 18.96
C LEU A 356 -11.77 5.24 19.09
N LYS A 357 -12.12 4.46 20.12
CA LYS A 357 -11.72 3.05 20.26
C LYS A 357 -12.08 2.29 18.98
N ILE A 358 -11.11 1.57 18.43
CA ILE A 358 -11.36 0.71 17.27
C ILE A 358 -12.21 -0.49 17.75
N PRO A 359 -13.40 -0.74 17.18
CA PRO A 359 -14.26 -1.84 17.61
C PRO A 359 -13.60 -3.19 17.29
N GLU A 360 -13.74 -4.17 18.18
CA GLU A 360 -13.27 -5.55 17.96
C GLU A 360 -14.26 -6.33 17.09
N ASN A 361 -14.47 -5.87 15.85
CA ASN A 361 -15.48 -6.37 14.90
C ASN A 361 -14.89 -7.27 13.81
N PHE A 362 -13.85 -8.06 14.12
CA PHE A 362 -13.33 -9.08 13.21
C PHE A 362 -14.42 -10.10 12.85
N CYS A 363 -14.50 -10.47 11.56
CA CYS A 363 -15.32 -11.56 11.07
C CYS A 363 -14.67 -12.22 9.84
N ARG A 364 -14.89 -13.52 9.67
CA ARG A 364 -14.41 -14.26 8.50
C ARG A 364 -15.29 -13.96 7.29
N THR A 365 -14.65 -13.53 6.20
CA THR A 365 -15.31 -13.14 4.93
C THR A 365 -15.25 -14.21 3.83
N VAL A 366 -14.36 -15.19 3.98
CA VAL A 366 -14.21 -16.39 3.13
C VAL A 366 -13.82 -17.59 3.99
N GLU A 367 -13.98 -18.81 3.45
CA GLU A 367 -13.50 -20.02 4.12
C GLU A 367 -11.98 -20.01 4.30
N ALA A 368 -11.53 -20.52 5.45
CA ALA A 368 -10.12 -20.68 5.77
C ALA A 368 -9.53 -21.92 5.06
N PHE A 369 -8.21 -21.97 4.97
CA PHE A 369 -7.50 -23.16 4.53
C PHE A 369 -7.72 -24.34 5.48
N ASP A 370 -8.23 -25.46 4.96
CA ASP A 370 -8.27 -26.74 5.67
C ASP A 370 -7.20 -27.70 5.09
N PRO A 371 -6.12 -28.01 5.85
CA PRO A 371 -5.11 -28.98 5.45
C PRO A 371 -5.68 -30.38 5.15
N SER A 372 -6.80 -30.77 5.76
CA SER A 372 -7.43 -32.08 5.59
C SER A 372 -8.10 -32.24 4.21
N MET A 373 -8.63 -31.15 3.65
CA MET A 373 -9.25 -31.14 2.32
C MET A 373 -8.23 -31.05 1.17
N HIS A 374 -6.98 -30.66 1.46
CA HIS A 374 -5.94 -30.40 0.46
C HIS A 374 -5.30 -31.67 -0.17
N LEU A 375 -6.00 -32.82 -0.14
CA LEU A 375 -5.49 -34.11 -0.63
C LEU A 375 -5.80 -34.37 -2.12
N SER A 376 -6.60 -33.54 -2.79
CA SER A 376 -6.96 -33.66 -4.20
C SER A 376 -5.85 -33.14 -5.14
N LYS A 377 -4.80 -33.95 -5.32
CA LYS A 377 -3.76 -33.73 -6.35
C LYS A 377 -4.41 -33.45 -7.72
N GLY A 378 -4.22 -32.24 -8.24
CA GLY A 378 -4.74 -31.79 -9.54
C GLY A 378 -5.86 -30.75 -9.48
N TYR A 379 -6.28 -30.29 -8.30
CA TYR A 379 -7.20 -29.15 -8.21
C TYR A 379 -6.50 -27.85 -8.67
N HIS A 380 -7.10 -27.18 -9.66
CA HIS A 380 -6.63 -25.88 -10.14
C HIS A 380 -7.39 -24.75 -9.40
N TYR A 381 -6.74 -24.14 -8.42
CA TYR A 381 -7.28 -22.96 -7.75
C TYR A 381 -7.33 -21.77 -8.72
N VAL A 382 -8.44 -21.03 -8.67
CA VAL A 382 -8.63 -19.77 -9.40
C VAL A 382 -8.45 -18.59 -8.45
N GLN A 383 -8.32 -17.38 -8.99
CA GLN A 383 -8.36 -16.17 -8.16
C GLN A 383 -9.80 -15.96 -7.63
N PRO A 384 -9.94 -15.50 -6.37
CA PRO A 384 -11.24 -15.27 -5.76
C PRO A 384 -11.93 -14.08 -6.41
N LYS A 385 -13.25 -13.99 -6.26
CA LYS A 385 -13.97 -12.73 -6.55
C LYS A 385 -13.66 -11.71 -5.46
N SER A 386 -13.63 -10.43 -5.84
CA SER A 386 -13.53 -9.33 -4.88
C SER A 386 -14.73 -9.31 -3.93
N GLN A 387 -14.49 -9.11 -2.64
CA GLN A 387 -15.51 -9.08 -1.58
C GLN A 387 -15.50 -7.73 -0.87
N ILE A 388 -16.67 -7.25 -0.45
CA ILE A 388 -16.80 -6.08 0.42
C ILE A 388 -16.84 -6.53 1.88
N ASN A 389 -15.89 -6.06 2.69
CA ASN A 389 -15.76 -6.41 4.10
C ASN A 389 -16.74 -5.58 4.97
N PRO A 390 -17.49 -6.22 5.90
CA PRO A 390 -18.39 -5.50 6.80
C PRO A 390 -17.71 -4.42 7.64
N GLN A 391 -16.44 -4.63 8.05
CA GLN A 391 -15.68 -3.64 8.83
C GLN A 391 -15.47 -2.34 8.03
N SER A 392 -15.05 -2.48 6.77
CA SER A 392 -14.84 -1.33 5.85
C SER A 392 -16.14 -0.64 5.50
N GLN A 393 -17.23 -1.40 5.30
CA GLN A 393 -18.55 -0.82 5.08
C GLN A 393 -18.99 0.02 6.29
N GLN A 394 -18.94 -0.54 7.50
CA GLN A 394 -19.28 0.16 8.74
C GLN A 394 -18.42 1.43 8.92
N PHE A 395 -17.11 1.33 8.72
CA PHE A 395 -16.20 2.48 8.81
C PHE A 395 -16.55 3.60 7.81
N CYS A 396 -16.80 3.24 6.55
CA CYS A 396 -17.16 4.19 5.49
C CYS A 396 -18.51 4.86 5.75
N GLU A 397 -19.50 4.11 6.24
CA GLU A 397 -20.83 4.62 6.59
C GLU A 397 -20.76 5.62 7.76
N THR A 398 -20.07 5.26 8.86
CA THR A 398 -19.87 6.12 10.03
C THR A 398 -19.12 7.42 9.67
N LEU A 399 -17.96 7.30 9.03
CA LEU A 399 -17.14 8.46 8.65
C LEU A 399 -17.76 9.27 7.50
N GLY A 400 -18.65 8.67 6.70
CA GLY A 400 -19.32 9.30 5.56
C GLY A 400 -18.39 9.46 4.35
N ILE A 401 -17.61 8.44 4.04
CA ILE A 401 -16.68 8.38 2.90
C ILE A 401 -16.99 7.18 1.99
N ASP A 402 -16.34 7.11 0.83
CA ASP A 402 -16.52 6.02 -0.12
C ASP A 402 -15.43 4.94 0.01
N ASP A 403 -15.82 3.68 -0.16
CA ASP A 403 -14.90 2.54 -0.30
C ASP A 403 -14.33 2.50 -1.73
N PRO A 404 -13.00 2.61 -1.92
CA PRO A 404 -12.37 2.51 -3.24
C PRO A 404 -12.62 1.19 -3.96
N LEU A 405 -12.74 0.05 -3.25
CA LEU A 405 -12.99 -1.25 -3.89
C LEU A 405 -14.41 -1.29 -4.46
N SER A 406 -15.41 -0.93 -3.66
CA SER A 406 -16.80 -0.76 -4.12
C SER A 406 -16.91 0.20 -5.30
N LEU A 407 -16.23 1.34 -5.27
CA LEU A 407 -16.22 2.30 -6.39
C LEU A 407 -15.59 1.70 -7.66
N ALA A 408 -14.47 1.00 -7.55
CA ALA A 408 -13.79 0.38 -8.69
C ALA A 408 -14.67 -0.70 -9.36
N MET A 409 -15.27 -1.58 -8.55
CA MET A 409 -16.18 -2.63 -9.04
C MET A 409 -17.40 -2.03 -9.75
N LEU A 410 -18.07 -1.05 -9.15
CA LEU A 410 -19.25 -0.39 -9.74
C LEU A 410 -18.93 0.35 -11.05
N ILE A 411 -17.79 1.03 -11.13
CA ILE A 411 -17.35 1.71 -12.36
C ILE A 411 -16.94 0.71 -13.45
N GLY A 412 -16.42 -0.46 -13.07
CA GLY A 412 -16.20 -1.60 -13.98
C GLY A 412 -17.48 -2.32 -14.43
N GLY A 413 -18.66 -1.95 -13.90
CA GLY A 413 -19.94 -2.59 -14.22
C GLY A 413 -20.17 -3.93 -13.49
N HIS A 414 -19.46 -4.19 -12.40
CA HIS A 414 -19.62 -5.38 -11.57
C HIS A 414 -20.64 -5.14 -10.44
N GLU A 415 -21.37 -6.19 -10.08
CA GLU A 415 -22.20 -6.22 -8.87
C GLU A 415 -21.31 -6.32 -7.62
N LEU A 416 -21.72 -5.69 -6.52
CA LEU A 416 -21.02 -5.78 -5.25
C LEU A 416 -21.27 -7.14 -4.60
N SER A 417 -20.21 -7.92 -4.40
CA SER A 417 -20.26 -9.14 -3.59
C SER A 417 -20.05 -8.75 -2.13
N HIS A 418 -21.14 -8.72 -1.36
CA HIS A 418 -21.06 -8.55 0.09
C HIS A 418 -20.72 -9.89 0.73
N SER A 419 -19.72 -9.90 1.62
CA SER A 419 -19.34 -11.08 2.37
C SER A 419 -20.50 -11.63 3.21
N SER A 420 -20.89 -12.89 2.99
CA SER A 420 -21.68 -13.65 3.95
C SER A 420 -20.80 -14.02 5.14
N THR A 421 -20.92 -13.28 6.25
CA THR A 421 -20.18 -13.52 7.50
C THR A 421 -20.39 -14.97 7.98
N LEU A 422 -19.30 -15.74 8.03
CA LEU A 422 -19.36 -17.17 8.37
C LEU A 422 -19.61 -17.44 9.87
N ASP A 423 -19.34 -16.45 10.72
CA ASP A 423 -19.35 -16.60 12.19
C ASP A 423 -20.73 -16.37 12.85
N ASN A 424 -21.79 -16.15 12.07
CA ASN A 424 -23.14 -15.86 12.58
C ASN A 424 -23.97 -17.12 12.94
N THR A 425 -23.32 -18.25 13.22
CA THR A 425 -23.99 -19.50 13.61
C THR A 425 -23.57 -19.98 14.99
N GLU A 426 -24.09 -19.37 16.05
CA GLU A 426 -24.31 -20.05 17.34
C GLU A 426 -25.27 -19.26 18.25
N ASP A 427 -26.58 -19.27 17.94
CA ASP A 427 -27.64 -19.17 18.97
C ASP A 427 -29.02 -19.65 18.48
N SER A 428 -29.09 -20.89 18.00
CA SER A 428 -30.36 -21.62 17.74
C SER A 428 -30.11 -23.13 17.69
N ALA A 429 -29.70 -23.73 18.81
CA ALA A 429 -29.85 -25.18 18.97
C ALA A 429 -31.35 -25.55 19.04
N LEU A 430 -31.67 -26.81 18.70
CA LEU A 430 -33.01 -27.41 18.64
C LEU A 430 -33.83 -27.15 17.36
N ASN A 431 -33.63 -28.00 16.34
CA ASN A 431 -34.66 -29.01 16.08
C ASN A 431 -34.14 -30.24 15.32
N GLU A 432 -34.86 -31.35 15.46
CA GLU A 432 -34.46 -32.69 15.01
C GLU A 432 -34.59 -32.95 13.49
N SER A 433 -33.91 -34.00 13.05
CA SER A 433 -33.82 -34.51 11.69
C SER A 433 -35.11 -35.12 11.12
N ILE A 434 -35.43 -34.79 9.86
CA ILE A 434 -36.11 -35.69 8.91
C ILE A 434 -35.51 -35.46 7.50
N PRO A 435 -35.08 -36.50 6.76
CA PRO A 435 -34.77 -36.40 5.33
C PRO A 435 -35.99 -36.71 4.46
N ASP A 436 -36.18 -36.02 3.34
CA ASP A 436 -36.86 -36.62 2.17
C ASP A 436 -36.64 -35.86 0.86
N GLU A 437 -36.87 -36.54 -0.26
CA GLU A 437 -36.52 -36.12 -1.62
C GLU A 437 -37.61 -35.31 -2.35
N HIS A 438 -37.19 -34.64 -3.42
CA HIS A 438 -37.95 -34.30 -4.63
C HIS A 438 -39.14 -33.30 -4.61
N ASN A 439 -39.09 -32.45 -5.64
CA ASN A 439 -40.17 -31.91 -6.49
C ASN A 439 -40.75 -30.48 -6.30
N SER A 440 -40.50 -29.68 -7.34
CA SER A 440 -41.46 -28.84 -8.08
C SER A 440 -42.27 -27.71 -7.40
N SER A 441 -41.82 -26.47 -7.65
CA SER A 441 -42.58 -25.34 -8.24
C SER A 441 -43.82 -24.71 -7.55
N LEU A 442 -43.87 -23.37 -7.70
CA LEU A 442 -45.01 -22.43 -7.59
C LEU A 442 -45.26 -21.71 -6.25
N ASN A 443 -44.76 -20.46 -6.23
CA ASN A 443 -45.37 -19.22 -5.70
C ASN A 443 -46.56 -19.32 -4.72
N THR A 444 -46.40 -18.75 -3.53
CA THR A 444 -47.38 -17.79 -2.97
C THR A 444 -46.68 -16.65 -2.22
N SER A 445 -47.33 -15.49 -2.19
CA SER A 445 -46.79 -14.22 -1.68
C SER A 445 -47.45 -13.79 -0.38
N SER A 446 -46.69 -13.33 0.62
CA SER A 446 -47.22 -12.58 1.77
C SER A 446 -46.21 -11.62 2.43
N ASN A 447 -46.47 -10.32 2.20
CA ASN A 447 -46.20 -9.16 3.06
C ASN A 447 -44.96 -9.10 3.98
N SER A 448 -43.93 -8.42 3.48
CA SER A 448 -43.44 -7.13 4.00
C SER A 448 -43.43 -6.87 5.53
N LEU A 449 -42.21 -6.88 6.10
CA LEU A 449 -41.76 -5.86 7.05
C LEU A 449 -40.53 -5.16 6.44
N GLY A 450 -40.43 -3.84 6.63
CA GLY A 450 -39.74 -2.96 5.67
C GLY A 450 -38.21 -2.96 5.76
N ILE A 451 -37.54 -3.38 4.69
CA ILE A 451 -36.16 -3.01 4.40
C ILE A 451 -36.15 -1.63 3.73
N ALA A 452 -35.41 -0.68 4.30
CA ALA A 452 -35.23 0.64 3.71
C ALA A 452 -34.44 0.51 2.39
N SER A 453 -35.02 0.99 1.29
CA SER A 453 -34.41 0.89 -0.05
C SER A 453 -33.06 1.60 -0.11
N ALA A 454 -31.99 0.81 -0.28
CA ALA A 454 -30.67 1.31 -0.63
C ALA A 454 -30.75 2.04 -1.98
N LYS A 455 -30.50 3.35 -1.97
CA LYS A 455 -30.47 4.16 -3.19
C LYS A 455 -29.15 3.93 -3.92
N SER A 456 -29.24 3.69 -5.23
CA SER A 456 -28.09 3.56 -6.14
C SER A 456 -27.05 4.68 -5.91
N PRO A 457 -25.73 4.39 -5.84
CA PRO A 457 -24.71 5.40 -5.51
C PRO A 457 -24.66 6.62 -6.44
N LEU A 458 -25.04 6.44 -7.71
CA LEU A 458 -24.92 7.43 -8.79
C LEU A 458 -25.86 8.65 -8.71
N LYS A 459 -26.66 8.82 -7.66
CA LYS A 459 -27.53 9.99 -7.45
C LYS A 459 -27.57 10.52 -6.00
N ARG A 460 -26.43 10.61 -5.32
CA ARG A 460 -26.27 11.60 -4.24
C ARG A 460 -25.87 12.95 -4.85
N LYS A 461 -26.86 13.85 -5.01
CA LYS A 461 -26.57 15.29 -5.15
C LYS A 461 -25.77 15.73 -3.90
N SER A 462 -24.82 16.64 -4.10
CA SER A 462 -23.99 17.22 -3.05
C SER A 462 -24.81 18.02 -2.03
N ASN A 463 -25.40 17.32 -1.05
CA ASN A 463 -25.91 17.92 0.17
C ASN A 463 -24.77 18.06 1.20
N SER A 464 -23.67 18.66 0.78
CA SER A 464 -22.69 19.25 1.70
C SER A 464 -23.35 20.48 2.32
N GLY A 465 -24.01 20.30 3.46
CA GLY A 465 -24.71 21.35 4.20
C GLY A 465 -23.81 22.45 4.78
N LEU A 466 -22.50 22.40 4.52
CA LEU A 466 -21.58 23.51 4.78
C LEU A 466 -21.51 24.40 3.55
N SER A 467 -22.06 25.61 3.68
CA SER A 467 -21.57 26.74 2.87
C SER A 467 -20.12 27.02 3.28
N LEU A 468 -19.16 26.60 2.44
CA LEU A 468 -17.75 26.94 2.64
C LEU A 468 -17.60 28.48 2.71
N PRO A 469 -16.95 29.04 3.74
CA PRO A 469 -16.74 30.48 3.83
C PRO A 469 -15.97 31.00 2.60
N LYS A 470 -16.36 32.18 2.09
CA LYS A 470 -15.58 32.84 1.03
C LYS A 470 -14.15 33.14 1.52
N PRO A 471 -13.13 32.98 0.66
CA PRO A 471 -11.74 33.19 1.05
C PRO A 471 -11.51 34.62 1.55
N LYS A 472 -10.86 34.75 2.71
CA LYS A 472 -10.40 36.04 3.23
C LYS A 472 -9.07 36.39 2.58
N LEU A 473 -9.11 37.15 1.49
CA LEU A 473 -7.94 37.90 1.02
C LEU A 473 -7.58 38.97 2.05
N SER A 474 -6.42 38.84 2.69
CA SER A 474 -5.87 39.87 3.57
C SER A 474 -5.10 40.91 2.76
N GLY A 475 -5.66 42.11 2.63
CA GLY A 475 -4.93 43.31 2.20
C GLY A 475 -4.99 43.61 0.70
N ASN A 476 -5.68 44.71 0.37
CA ASN A 476 -5.54 45.35 -0.94
C ASN A 476 -4.13 45.93 -1.10
N ASN A 477 -3.51 45.69 -2.27
CA ASN A 477 -2.81 46.74 -3.00
C ASN A 477 -2.72 46.35 -4.48
N SER A 478 -3.50 47.02 -5.31
CA SER A 478 -3.50 46.88 -6.76
C SER A 478 -2.32 47.65 -7.36
N ILE A 479 -1.35 46.95 -7.94
CA ILE A 479 -0.39 47.52 -8.89
C ILE A 479 -0.34 46.59 -10.09
N GLU A 480 -0.78 47.09 -11.24
CA GLU A 480 -0.56 46.43 -12.52
C GLU A 480 0.93 46.50 -12.86
N ASN A 481 1.56 45.36 -13.15
CA ASN A 481 2.80 45.31 -13.92
C ASN A 481 2.71 44.18 -14.93
N LYS A 482 2.60 44.54 -16.21
CA LYS A 482 2.83 43.64 -17.34
C LYS A 482 4.33 43.61 -17.60
N GLU A 483 4.99 42.52 -17.27
CA GLU A 483 6.28 42.18 -17.87
C GLU A 483 6.22 40.75 -18.39
N GLU A 484 6.38 40.61 -19.70
CA GLU A 484 6.66 39.33 -20.35
C GLU A 484 8.08 38.90 -19.97
N LEU A 485 8.23 37.70 -19.41
CA LEU A 485 9.53 37.04 -19.31
C LEU A 485 9.46 35.64 -19.89
N LYS A 486 10.57 35.26 -20.50
CA LYS A 486 10.66 34.22 -21.54
C LYS A 486 10.67 32.83 -20.93
N ILE A 487 10.13 31.89 -21.70
CA ILE A 487 10.30 30.46 -21.49
C ILE A 487 11.65 30.08 -22.10
N ASP A 488 12.55 29.53 -21.30
CA ASP A 488 13.66 28.72 -21.79
C ASP A 488 13.20 27.25 -21.77
N ASP A 489 12.91 26.71 -22.96
CA ASP A 489 12.54 25.31 -23.16
C ASP A 489 13.79 24.43 -23.26
N GLU A 490 13.99 23.50 -22.33
CA GLU A 490 14.72 22.25 -22.57
C GLU A 490 14.06 21.08 -21.83
N ILE A 491 12.96 20.55 -22.41
CA ILE A 491 12.55 19.15 -22.22
C ILE A 491 12.23 18.60 -23.62
N GLU A 492 13.21 17.98 -24.27
CA GLU A 492 12.95 17.20 -25.49
C GLU A 492 12.11 15.96 -25.15
N VAL A 493 10.86 15.97 -25.61
CA VAL A 493 10.00 14.78 -25.68
C VAL A 493 9.82 14.42 -27.14
N GLU A 494 10.66 13.51 -27.65
CA GLU A 494 10.43 12.93 -28.97
C GLU A 494 9.08 12.22 -28.99
N SER A 495 8.20 12.69 -29.89
CA SER A 495 6.88 12.13 -30.14
C SER A 495 6.84 11.67 -31.60
N GLU A 496 6.99 10.37 -31.82
CA GLU A 496 6.83 9.79 -33.16
C GLU A 496 5.39 9.97 -33.63
N THR A 497 5.20 10.81 -34.65
CA THR A 497 3.92 11.01 -35.32
C THR A 497 3.92 10.30 -36.66
N HIS A 498 2.86 9.54 -36.93
CA HIS A 498 2.64 8.90 -38.22
C HIS A 498 2.50 9.92 -39.34
N ILE A 499 3.18 9.70 -40.46
CA ILE A 499 2.91 10.40 -41.72
C ILE A 499 2.66 9.36 -42.82
N ASN A 500 1.45 9.40 -43.39
CA ASN A 500 1.13 8.79 -44.69
C ASN A 500 1.74 9.63 -45.81
N ILE A 501 2.26 9.00 -46.86
CA ILE A 501 2.34 9.61 -48.19
C ILE A 501 1.82 8.59 -49.21
N GLU A 502 0.99 9.07 -50.13
CA GLU A 502 0.30 8.27 -51.15
C GLU A 502 1.17 8.03 -52.39
N GLY A 503 0.70 7.11 -53.24
CA GLY A 503 1.44 6.53 -54.35
C GLY A 503 1.82 7.46 -55.50
N GLU A 504 2.62 6.89 -56.41
CA GLU A 504 2.43 7.16 -57.84
C GLU A 504 2.57 5.84 -58.63
N VAL A 505 1.87 5.79 -59.75
CA VAL A 505 1.65 4.62 -60.62
C VAL A 505 2.52 4.80 -61.88
N VAL A 506 2.89 3.70 -62.58
CA VAL A 506 2.85 3.60 -64.07
C VAL A 506 3.38 2.23 -64.59
N ASN A 507 2.51 1.58 -65.37
CA ASN A 507 2.70 0.56 -66.42
C ASN A 507 3.28 -0.84 -66.12
N ASP A 508 2.36 -1.83 -66.21
CA ASP A 508 2.37 -2.95 -67.17
C ASP A 508 3.70 -3.40 -67.79
N ASP A 509 4.03 -4.70 -67.68
CA ASP A 509 3.55 -5.61 -68.74
C ASP A 509 3.49 -7.10 -68.34
N HIS A 510 2.78 -7.85 -69.17
CA HIS A 510 2.28 -9.22 -69.07
C HIS A 510 3.25 -10.40 -68.83
N MET A 511 2.68 -11.46 -68.20
CA MET A 511 2.76 -12.90 -68.57
C MET A 511 3.93 -13.82 -68.11
N ASN A 512 3.60 -14.64 -67.10
CA ASN A 512 3.47 -16.12 -67.20
C ASN A 512 4.67 -17.04 -66.84
N ALA A 513 4.29 -18.28 -66.49
CA ALA A 513 5.06 -19.54 -66.40
C ALA A 513 5.91 -19.85 -65.13
N GLN A 514 5.24 -20.56 -64.21
CA GLN A 514 5.60 -21.91 -63.70
C GLN A 514 6.97 -22.22 -63.07
N SER A 515 6.88 -22.82 -61.88
CA SER A 515 7.88 -23.62 -61.17
C SER A 515 8.00 -25.05 -61.73
N PRO A 516 8.68 -26.00 -61.04
CA PRO A 516 10.06 -26.06 -60.58
C PRO A 516 10.79 -27.27 -61.22
N LYS A 517 12.07 -27.56 -60.89
CA LYS A 517 12.60 -28.96 -60.86
C LYS A 517 14.05 -29.13 -60.37
N GLU A 518 14.26 -30.24 -59.65
CA GLU A 518 15.38 -31.22 -59.73
C GLU A 518 16.85 -30.71 -59.69
N THR A 519 17.85 -31.30 -59.01
CA THR A 519 18.05 -32.32 -57.93
C THR A 519 19.59 -32.50 -57.82
N THR A 520 20.06 -33.38 -56.93
CA THR A 520 21.39 -34.05 -56.94
C THR A 520 22.67 -33.23 -56.68
N GLU A 521 23.12 -33.33 -55.43
CA GLU A 521 24.39 -33.99 -55.03
C GLU A 521 25.79 -33.47 -55.45
N ASN A 522 26.58 -33.20 -54.39
CA ASN A 522 27.93 -33.73 -54.12
C ASN A 522 29.23 -33.03 -54.60
N VAL A 523 30.08 -32.78 -53.59
CA VAL A 523 31.55 -33.03 -53.52
C VAL A 523 32.57 -31.88 -53.79
N SER A 524 33.10 -31.37 -52.64
CA SER A 524 34.51 -31.07 -52.27
C SER A 524 35.34 -29.90 -52.84
N THR A 525 36.09 -29.24 -51.92
CA THR A 525 37.45 -28.60 -52.04
C THR A 525 37.61 -27.45 -53.07
N GLU A 526 38.28 -26.29 -52.88
CA GLU A 526 39.27 -25.71 -51.94
C GLU A 526 39.36 -24.17 -52.24
N THR A 527 39.99 -23.22 -51.52
CA THR A 527 40.40 -23.02 -50.11
C THR A 527 41.09 -21.62 -49.93
N ILE A 528 40.82 -20.87 -48.82
CA ILE A 528 41.57 -19.66 -48.33
C ILE A 528 41.54 -18.40 -49.25
N THR A 529 41.34 -17.12 -48.87
CA THR A 529 40.99 -16.32 -47.66
C THR A 529 40.50 -14.92 -48.10
N ILE A 530 39.85 -14.11 -47.24
CA ILE A 530 40.16 -12.67 -46.94
C ILE A 530 39.01 -11.98 -46.14
N VAL A 531 39.33 -11.63 -44.88
CA VAL A 531 39.07 -10.37 -44.10
C VAL A 531 37.68 -9.66 -44.11
N ASN A 532 37.11 -9.50 -42.89
CA ASN A 532 36.18 -8.47 -42.33
C ASN A 532 34.93 -8.03 -43.14
N SER A 533 33.71 -7.98 -42.59
CA SER A 533 33.34 -7.19 -41.40
C SER A 533 32.03 -7.62 -40.72
N THR A 534 31.90 -7.37 -39.42
CA THR A 534 30.76 -7.75 -38.57
C THR A 534 29.57 -6.78 -38.63
N LYS A 535 28.34 -7.30 -38.78
CA LYS A 535 27.11 -6.55 -38.47
C LYS A 535 26.81 -6.64 -36.96
N PRO A 536 26.35 -5.56 -36.30
CA PRO A 536 26.12 -5.55 -34.86
C PRO A 536 24.82 -6.29 -34.47
N PRO A 537 24.76 -6.95 -33.29
CA PRO A 537 23.55 -7.62 -32.82
C PRO A 537 22.51 -6.63 -32.28
N ILE A 538 21.26 -6.80 -32.69
CA ILE A 538 20.10 -6.00 -32.26
C ILE A 538 19.86 -6.21 -30.76
N LYS A 539 20.01 -5.14 -29.96
CA LYS A 539 19.74 -5.17 -28.51
C LYS A 539 18.23 -5.20 -28.26
N LYS A 540 17.72 -6.33 -27.75
CA LYS A 540 16.39 -6.38 -27.11
C LYS A 540 16.45 -5.69 -25.75
N PHE A 541 15.78 -4.55 -25.59
CA PHE A 541 15.62 -3.91 -24.29
C PHE A 541 14.69 -4.73 -23.38
N LYS A 542 15.27 -5.46 -22.41
CA LYS A 542 14.53 -5.97 -21.25
C LYS A 542 14.48 -4.87 -20.18
N ARG A 543 13.28 -4.51 -19.73
CA ARG A 543 13.06 -3.76 -18.47
C ARG A 543 13.62 -4.60 -17.31
N ARG A 544 14.29 -3.99 -16.33
CA ARG A 544 14.95 -4.66 -15.19
C ARG A 544 14.45 -4.11 -13.85
N ASN A 545 14.78 -4.82 -12.77
CA ASN A 545 14.66 -4.42 -11.35
C ASN A 545 13.28 -4.66 -10.67
N GLN A 546 12.58 -5.75 -11.02
CA GLN A 546 11.73 -6.47 -10.06
C GLN A 546 12.37 -7.82 -9.71
N ASP A 547 12.82 -8.57 -10.72
CA ASP A 547 13.55 -9.86 -10.61
C ASP A 547 14.91 -9.81 -9.87
N ILE A 548 15.38 -8.64 -9.41
CA ILE A 548 16.61 -8.49 -8.62
C ILE A 548 16.31 -8.60 -7.10
N TYR A 549 15.06 -8.34 -6.71
CA TYR A 549 14.57 -8.49 -5.34
C TYR A 549 13.99 -9.89 -5.08
N VAL A 550 13.70 -10.65 -6.15
CA VAL A 550 13.50 -12.10 -6.10
C VAL A 550 14.86 -12.76 -5.93
N ASP A 551 15.00 -13.61 -4.91
CA ASP A 551 16.29 -14.08 -4.43
C ASP A 551 17.01 -14.96 -5.47
N LYS A 552 18.27 -14.65 -5.77
CA LYS A 552 19.16 -15.59 -6.48
C LYS A 552 19.86 -16.57 -5.55
N ASN A 553 19.72 -16.40 -4.23
CA ASN A 553 20.33 -17.28 -3.23
C ASN A 553 19.41 -18.47 -2.83
N GLU A 554 18.20 -18.55 -3.38
CA GLU A 554 17.28 -19.69 -3.19
C GLU A 554 17.75 -20.99 -3.87
N GLU A 555 18.85 -20.96 -4.63
CA GLU A 555 19.45 -22.15 -5.25
C GLU A 555 20.58 -22.81 -4.41
N GLU A 556 21.03 -22.21 -3.29
CA GLU A 556 22.18 -22.73 -2.50
C GLU A 556 21.92 -23.08 -1.02
N GLU A 557 20.79 -22.70 -0.39
CA GLU A 557 20.47 -23.10 1.00
C GLU A 557 19.01 -23.56 1.17
N LEU A 558 18.75 -24.83 0.83
CA LEU A 558 17.59 -25.64 1.25
C LEU A 558 18.06 -27.03 1.70
#